data_AF-A0AAJ1U3G2-F1
#
_entry.id   AF-A0AAJ1U3G2-F1
#
_cell.length_a   1.000
_cell.length_b   1.000
_cell.length_c   1.000
_cell.angle_alpha   90.00
_cell.angle_beta   90.00
_cell.angle_gamma   90.00
#
_symmetry.space_group_name_H-M   'P 1'
#
loop_
_entity.id
_entity.type
_entity.pdbx_description
1 polymer ?
#
loop_
_entity_poly.entity_id
_entity_poly.type
_entity_poly.pdbx_seq_one_letter_code
_entity_poly.pdbx_strand_id
1 'polypeptide(L)' 'MALSGKLTKTLAENLGAGRDGDGNGLYLVVDPSGARRWTVRVVVKGQKNKKGRPLRPDFGLGSR' A
#
# COMPACT_ATOMS: atom_id res chain seq x y z
N MET A 1 5.25 4.76 -11.68
CA MET A 1 6.54 4.37 -11.06
C MET A 1 6.22 3.80 -9.69
N ALA A 2 6.40 2.49 -9.48
CA ALA A 2 6.39 1.93 -8.13
C ALA A 2 7.87 1.82 -7.73
N LEU A 3 8.26 2.55 -6.70
CA LEU A 3 9.59 2.48 -6.11
C LEU A 3 9.76 1.05 -5.57
N SER A 4 10.50 0.24 -6.32
CA SER A 4 11.01 -1.07 -5.89
C SER A 4 12.17 -0.83 -4.95
N GLY A 5 12.22 -1.32 -3.72
CA GLY A 5 11.33 -2.17 -2.96
C GLY A 5 12.04 -2.40 -1.64
N LYS A 6 11.28 -2.34 -0.54
CA LYS A 6 11.72 -2.34 0.85
C LYS A 6 12.02 -0.94 1.40
N LEU A 7 11.10 -0.47 2.22
CA LEU A 7 11.23 0.72 3.04
C LEU A 7 12.23 0.45 4.17
N THR A 8 13.08 1.43 4.44
CA THR A 8 13.84 1.52 5.69
C THR A 8 13.11 2.44 6.65
N LYS A 9 13.42 2.37 7.96
CA LYS A 9 12.80 3.25 8.96
C LYS A 9 12.94 4.73 8.58
N THR A 10 14.16 5.15 8.24
CA THR A 10 14.43 6.54 7.84
C THR A 10 13.67 6.95 6.59
N LEU A 11 13.55 6.07 5.60
CA LEU A 11 12.77 6.38 4.40
C LEU A 11 11.30 6.53 4.78
N ALA A 12 10.74 5.53 5.49
CA ALA A 12 9.37 5.53 5.95
C ALA A 12 9.00 6.75 6.80
N GLU A 13 9.94 7.34 7.53
CA GLU A 13 9.72 8.56 8.32
C GLU A 13 9.67 9.84 7.46
N ASN A 14 10.45 9.90 6.37
CA ASN A 14 10.63 11.10 5.56
C ASN A 14 9.82 11.13 4.25
N LEU A 15 8.99 10.12 4.00
CA LEU A 15 8.11 10.09 2.82
C LEU A 15 7.04 11.20 2.87
N GLY A 16 6.90 11.91 1.75
CA GLY A 16 5.78 12.82 1.49
C GLY A 16 4.49 12.08 1.14
N ALA A 17 3.44 12.83 0.79
CA ALA A 17 2.16 12.26 0.42
C ALA A 17 2.29 11.31 -0.79
N GLY A 18 1.71 10.11 -0.68
CA GLY A 18 1.88 9.08 -1.69
C GLY A 18 1.66 7.66 -1.21
N ARG A 19 2.05 6.72 -2.04
CA ARG A 19 2.01 5.28 -1.76
C ARG A 19 3.33 4.65 -2.15
N ASP A 20 4.04 4.15 -1.14
CA ASP A 20 5.38 3.61 -1.29
C ASP A 20 5.39 2.13 -0.92
N GLY A 21 6.03 1.32 -1.76
CA GLY A 21 6.01 -0.14 -1.65
C GLY A 21 7.12 -0.67 -0.75
N ASP A 22 6.75 -1.54 0.18
CA ASP A 22 7.70 -2.29 1.03
C ASP A 22 7.94 -3.72 0.51
N GLY A 23 7.23 -4.12 -0.55
CA GLY A 23 7.32 -5.45 -1.17
C GLY A 23 6.14 -6.35 -0.82
N ASN A 24 5.93 -7.41 -1.59
CA ASN A 24 4.84 -8.40 -1.39
C ASN A 24 3.42 -7.79 -1.25
N GLY A 25 3.19 -6.64 -1.89
CA GLY A 25 1.91 -5.94 -1.81
C GLY A 25 1.71 -5.13 -0.52
N LEU A 26 2.72 -5.02 0.36
CA LEU A 26 2.72 -4.09 1.49
C LEU A 26 3.10 -2.68 1.03
N TYR A 27 2.37 -1.69 1.52
CA TYR A 27 2.58 -0.28 1.22
C TYR A 27 2.40 0.60 2.46
N LEU A 28 3.23 1.63 2.56
CA LEU A 28 2.94 2.80 3.38
C LEU A 28 2.18 3.81 2.52
N VAL A 29 1.02 4.24 2.97
CA VAL A 29 0.25 5.33 2.36
C VAL A 29 0.32 6.54 3.29
N VAL A 30 0.74 7.67 2.73
CA VAL A 30 0.80 8.97 3.40
C VAL A 30 -0.22 9.89 2.73
N ASP A 31 -1.21 10.34 3.49
CA ASP A 31 -2.20 11.31 3.02
C ASP A 31 -1.59 12.73 2.91
N PRO A 32 -2.20 13.64 2.14
CA PRO A 32 -1.76 15.04 2.07
C PRO A 32 -1.68 15.74 3.43
N SER A 33 -2.46 15.28 4.43
CA SER A 33 -2.41 15.78 5.81
C SER A 33 -1.20 15.29 6.61
N GLY A 34 -0.42 14.35 6.08
CA GLY A 34 0.65 13.65 6.79
C GLY A 34 0.19 12.43 7.58
N ALA A 35 -1.11 12.12 7.60
CA ALA A 35 -1.60 10.89 8.21
C ALA A 35 -1.03 9.66 7.49
N ARG A 36 -0.61 8.64 8.25
CA ARG A 36 0.08 7.47 7.72
C ARG A 36 -0.69 6.20 8.05
N ARG A 37 -0.74 5.29 7.07
CA ARG A 37 -1.38 3.97 7.23
C ARG A 37 -0.64 2.90 6.45
N TRP A 38 -0.46 1.76 7.11
CA TRP A 38 0.01 0.55 6.45
C TRP A 38 -1.17 -0.14 5.76
N THR A 39 -0.98 -0.49 4.49
CA THR A 39 -1.97 -1.22 3.71
C THR A 39 -1.33 -2.40 2.98
N VAL A 40 -2.07 -3.51 2.89
CA VAL A 40 -1.69 -4.65 2.05
C VAL A 40 -2.67 -4.79 0.92
N ARG A 41 -2.15 -4.80 -0.31
CA ARG A 41 -2.89 -5.15 -1.51
C ARG A 41 -2.79 -6.64 -1.73
N VAL A 42 -3.93 -7.32 -1.73
CA VAL A 42 -4.01 -8.75 -2.03
C VAL A 42 -4.64 -9.00 -3.39
N VAL A 43 -4.53 -10.22 -3.89
CA VAL A 43 -5.38 -10.74 -4.97
C VAL A 43 -6.31 -11.75 -4.34
N VAL A 44 -7.63 -11.55 -4.44
CA VAL A 44 -8.59 -12.51 -3.90
C VAL A 44 -8.83 -13.59 -4.94
N LYS A 45 -8.36 -14.81 -4.65
CA LYS A 45 -8.46 -15.96 -5.56
C LYS A 45 -9.93 -16.21 -5.93
N GLY A 46 -10.20 -16.36 -7.23
CA GLY A 46 -11.54 -16.64 -7.75
C GLY A 46 -12.48 -15.42 -7.81
N GLN A 47 -12.12 -14.29 -7.22
CA GLN A 47 -12.97 -13.09 -7.24
C GLN A 47 -12.55 -12.11 -8.35
N LYS A 48 -13.56 -11.50 -8.97
CA LYS A 48 -13.40 -10.51 -10.03
C LYS A 48 -14.14 -9.23 -9.68
N ASN A 49 -13.65 -8.10 -10.17
CA ASN A 49 -14.36 -6.82 -10.08
C ASN A 49 -15.47 -6.73 -11.15
N LYS A 50 -16.26 -5.65 -11.13
CA LYS A 50 -17.34 -5.38 -12.10
C LYS A 50 -16.88 -5.37 -13.57
N LYS A 51 -15.57 -5.20 -13.82
CA LYS A 51 -14.95 -5.21 -15.16
C LYS A 51 -14.35 -6.58 -15.53
N GLY A 52 -14.61 -7.62 -14.75
CA GLY A 52 -14.12 -8.98 -14.99
C GLY A 52 -12.63 -9.22 -14.68
N ARG A 53 -11.91 -8.23 -14.14
CA ARG A 53 -10.48 -8.36 -13.77
C ARG A 53 -10.35 -8.93 -12.35
N PRO A 54 -9.23 -9.59 -11.98
CA PRO A 54 -9.02 -10.08 -10.62
C PRO A 54 -9.25 -8.99 -9.57
N LEU A 55 -9.95 -9.32 -8.49
CA LEU A 55 -10.20 -8.40 -7.39
C LEU A 55 -8.89 -8.15 -6.62
N ARG A 56 -8.53 -6.86 -6.46
CA ARG A 56 -7.30 -6.42 -5.78
C ARG A 56 -7.59 -5.37 -4.71
N PRO A 57 -8.18 -5.76 -3.57
CA PRO A 57 -8.52 -4.82 -2.51
C PRO A 57 -7.29 -4.48 -1.67
N ASP A 58 -7.33 -3.30 -1.05
CA ASP A 58 -6.37 -2.85 -0.05
C ASP A 58 -6.98 -3.03 1.34
N PHE A 59 -6.24 -3.65 2.26
CA PHE A 59 -6.62 -3.80 3.67
C PHE A 59 -5.70 -2.98 4.56
N GLY A 60 -6.27 -2.18 5.46
CA GLY A 60 -5.50 -1.46 6.49
C GLY A 60 -5.02 -2.42 7.58
N LEU A 61 -3.75 -2.30 7.98
CA LEU A 61 -3.16 -3.12 9.05
C LEU A 61 -3.24 -2.45 10.44
N GLY A 62 -3.96 -1.33 10.54
CA GLY A 62 -4.02 -0.48 11.73
C GLY A 62 -3.07 0.72 11.66
N SER A 63 -3.36 1.73 12.49
CA SER A 63 -2.52 2.90 12.71
C SER A 63 -1.82 2.77 14.07
N ARG A 64 -0.54 3.15 14.13
CA ARG A 64 0.19 3.38 15.38
C ARG A 64 0.21 4.85 15.70
#